data_AF-A0A1Y1JIV7-F1
#
_entry.id   AF-A0A1Y1JIV7-F1
#
_cell.length_a   1.000
_cell.length_b   1.000
_cell.length_c   1.000
_cell.angle_alpha   90.00
_cell.angle_beta   90.00
_cell.angle_gamma   90.00
#
_symmetry.space_group_name_H-M   'P 1'
#
loop_
_entity.id
_entity.type
_entity.pdbx_description
1 polymer ?
#
loop_
_entity_poly.entity_id
_entity_poly.type
_entity_poly.pdbx_seq_one_letter_code
_entity_poly.pdbx_strand_id
1 'polypeptide(L)'
;MIKGALFFISCIIFSILNCVMSRYKECSSVTNDEEILSYCKNESDCYIKDIENSDYSSISCICKKYMDEYFFAGPDCSIKISYHYETLKNNEVMNTNWIEDLFNMNTWKNEENRVGKICINPNCR
;
A
#
# COMPACT_ATOMS: atom_id res chain seq x y z
N MET A 1 35.06 -28.44 6.05
CA MET A 1 34.31 -28.58 4.79
C MET A 1 32.86 -28.05 4.85
N ILE A 2 32.18 -28.04 6.00
CA ILE A 2 30.76 -27.61 6.11
C ILE A 2 30.55 -26.08 5.99
N LYS A 3 31.49 -25.26 6.48
CA LYS A 3 31.39 -23.78 6.42
C LYS A 3 31.42 -23.21 4.98
N GLY A 4 32.14 -23.87 4.06
CA GLY A 4 32.17 -23.46 2.65
C GLY A 4 30.85 -23.76 1.94
N ALA A 5 30.24 -24.91 2.22
CA ALA A 5 28.95 -25.29 1.64
C ALA A 5 27.80 -24.36 2.06
N LEU A 6 27.78 -23.92 3.33
CA LEU A 6 26.79 -22.95 3.82
C LEU A 6 26.91 -21.57 3.15
N PHE A 7 28.13 -21.13 2.84
CA PHE A 7 28.35 -19.86 2.13
C PHE A 7 27.87 -19.94 0.67
N PHE A 8 28.12 -21.07 -0.01
CA PHE A 8 27.62 -21.29 -1.36
C PHE A 8 26.08 -21.38 -1.42
N ILE A 9 25.44 -22.03 -0.44
CA ILE A 9 23.97 -22.09 -0.36
C ILE A 9 23.37 -20.69 -0.12
N SER A 10 24.00 -19.88 0.73
CA SER A 10 23.59 -18.48 0.94
C SER A 10 23.65 -17.67 -0.36
N CYS A 11 24.76 -17.73 -1.11
CA CYS A 11 24.90 -17.03 -2.39
C CYS A 11 23.88 -17.49 -3.45
N ILE A 12 23.52 -18.77 -3.47
CA ILE A 12 22.50 -19.31 -4.38
C ILE A 12 21.10 -18.78 -3.99
N ILE A 13 20.78 -18.72 -2.70
CA ILE A 13 19.52 -18.16 -2.20
C ILE A 13 19.40 -16.67 -2.55
N PHE A 14 20.47 -15.88 -2.34
CA PHE A 14 20.50 -14.46 -2.75
C PHE A 14 20.33 -14.29 -4.28
N SER A 15 20.90 -15.19 -5.08
CA SER A 15 20.76 -15.16 -6.54
C SER A 15 19.34 -15.53 -7.01
N ILE A 16 18.68 -16.47 -6.33
CA ILE A 16 17.29 -16.86 -6.62
C ILE A 16 16.31 -15.75 -6.19
N LEU A 17 16.55 -15.09 -5.05
CA LEU A 17 15.75 -13.93 -4.61
C LEU A 17 15.80 -12.78 -5.62
N ASN A 18 16.97 -12.50 -6.22
CA ASN A 18 17.10 -11.52 -7.30
C ASN A 18 16.42 -11.96 -8.61
N CYS A 19 16.37 -13.26 -8.89
CA CYS A 19 15.72 -13.79 -10.09
C CYS A 19 14.18 -13.76 -10.00
N VAL A 20 13.63 -13.68 -8.78
CA VAL A 20 12.18 -13.53 -8.51
C VAL A 20 11.79 -12.04 -8.44
N MET A 21 12.75 -11.12 -8.41
CA MET A 21 12.49 -9.68 -8.44
C MET A 21 12.15 -9.19 -9.85
N SER A 22 10.82 -9.11 -10.06
CA SER A 22 10.12 -8.07 -10.80
C SER A 22 10.11 -8.15 -12.33
N ARG A 23 8.98 -8.61 -12.89
CA ARG A 23 8.55 -8.34 -14.27
C ARG A 23 8.13 -6.88 -14.50
N TYR A 24 8.70 -5.95 -13.75
CA TYR A 24 8.44 -4.52 -13.81
C TYR A 24 9.78 -3.79 -13.90
N LYS A 25 9.94 -3.00 -14.96
CA LYS A 25 11.09 -2.11 -15.16
C LYS A 25 10.64 -0.67 -14.99
N GLU A 26 11.46 0.16 -14.36
CA GLU A 26 11.14 1.59 -14.24
C GLU A 26 11.10 2.24 -15.63
N CYS A 27 10.13 3.11 -15.90
CA CYS A 27 9.97 3.72 -17.23
C CYS A 27 11.25 4.47 -17.67
N SER A 28 11.88 5.21 -16.76
CA SER A 28 13.14 5.94 -16.95
C SER A 28 14.31 5.03 -17.37
N SER A 29 14.27 3.75 -17.00
CA SER A 29 15.31 2.77 -17.35
C SER A 29 15.14 2.17 -18.75
N VAL A 30 13.97 2.37 -19.37
CA VAL A 30 13.59 1.74 -20.65
C VAL A 30 13.43 2.77 -21.77
N THR A 31 13.00 3.99 -21.47
CA THR A 31 12.74 5.02 -22.48
C THR A 31 13.10 6.42 -21.97
N ASN A 32 13.43 7.31 -22.93
CA ASN A 32 13.63 8.74 -22.70
C ASN A 32 12.48 9.58 -23.27
N ASP A 33 11.40 8.94 -23.71
CA ASP A 33 10.22 9.62 -24.27
C ASP A 33 9.46 10.40 -23.17
N GLU A 34 9.37 11.71 -23.32
CA GLU A 34 8.75 12.60 -22.33
C GLU A 34 7.26 12.31 -22.12
N GLU A 35 6.53 11.86 -23.14
CA GLU A 35 5.11 11.51 -23.03
C GLU A 35 4.93 10.27 -22.14
N ILE A 36 5.80 9.27 -22.31
CA ILE A 36 5.78 8.06 -21.47
C ILE A 36 6.21 8.38 -20.04
N LEU A 37 7.28 9.17 -19.87
CA LEU A 37 7.81 9.51 -18.54
C LEU A 37 6.86 10.42 -17.74
N SER A 38 6.01 11.20 -18.41
CA SER A 38 5.00 12.04 -17.78
C SER A 38 3.62 11.39 -17.63
N TYR A 39 3.46 10.13 -18.07
CA TYR A 39 2.18 9.42 -18.01
C TYR A 39 1.66 9.29 -16.57
N CYS A 40 2.52 8.87 -15.62
CA CYS A 40 2.15 8.77 -14.21
C CYS A 40 2.22 10.13 -13.53
N LYS A 41 1.07 10.66 -13.10
CA LYS A 41 0.95 12.02 -12.55
C LYS A 41 1.18 12.05 -11.04
N ASN A 42 1.29 13.27 -10.50
CA ASN A 42 1.32 13.53 -9.05
C ASN A 42 2.47 12.82 -8.32
N GLU A 43 3.67 12.87 -8.89
CA GLU A 43 4.90 12.27 -8.32
C GLU A 43 4.77 10.74 -8.10
N SER A 44 3.95 10.07 -8.91
CA SER A 44 3.73 8.63 -8.86
C SER A 44 4.82 7.88 -9.62
N ASP A 45 5.19 6.71 -9.14
CA ASP A 45 6.24 5.90 -9.77
C ASP A 45 5.71 5.22 -11.04
N CYS A 46 6.52 5.19 -12.11
CA CYS A 46 6.17 4.63 -13.41
C CYS A 46 6.93 3.33 -13.68
N TYR A 47 6.19 2.27 -14.00
CA TYR A 47 6.77 0.98 -14.37
C TYR A 47 6.17 0.42 -15.67
N ILE A 48 7.01 -0.21 -16.47
CA ILE A 48 6.61 -1.03 -17.61
C ILE A 48 6.53 -2.47 -17.16
N LYS A 49 5.35 -3.07 -17.32
CA LYS A 49 5.09 -4.49 -17.09
C LYS A 49 5.05 -5.21 -18.44
N ASP A 50 5.96 -6.14 -18.62
CA ASP A 50 5.94 -7.05 -19.77
C ASP A 50 4.89 -8.15 -19.50
N ILE A 51 3.93 -8.29 -20.41
CA ILE A 51 2.95 -9.37 -20.38
C ILE A 51 3.61 -10.59 -21.02
N GLU A 52 3.77 -11.68 -20.26
CA GLU A 52 4.39 -12.90 -20.80
C GLU A 52 3.68 -13.40 -22.06
N ASN A 53 4.46 -13.72 -23.09
CA ASN A 53 3.98 -14.20 -24.39
C ASN A 53 3.09 -13.19 -25.15
N SER A 54 3.27 -11.90 -24.92
CA SER A 54 2.56 -10.82 -25.61
C SER A 54 3.58 -9.83 -26.19
N ASP A 55 3.32 -9.36 -27.41
CA ASP A 55 4.08 -8.26 -28.04
C ASP A 55 3.76 -6.90 -27.41
N TYR A 56 2.80 -6.87 -26.47
CA TYR A 56 2.36 -5.69 -25.76
C TYR A 56 2.92 -5.65 -24.33
N SER A 57 3.49 -4.50 -23.98
CA SER A 57 3.81 -4.11 -22.60
C SER A 57 2.79 -3.09 -22.12
N SER A 58 2.54 -3.05 -20.81
CA SER A 58 1.61 -2.09 -20.20
C SER A 58 2.34 -1.19 -19.21
N ILE A 59 1.98 0.10 -19.17
CA ILE A 59 2.44 1.02 -18.12
C ILE A 59 1.58 0.83 -16.87
N SER A 60 2.23 0.78 -15.72
CA SER A 60 1.63 0.66 -14.40
C SER A 60 2.14 1.80 -13.52
N CYS A 61 1.23 2.64 -13.03
CA CYS A 61 1.56 3.72 -12.11
C CYS A 61 1.33 3.28 -10.66
N ILE A 62 2.31 3.50 -9.77
CA ILE A 62 2.14 3.34 -8.33
C ILE A 62 1.79 4.70 -7.74
N CYS A 63 0.50 4.91 -7.46
CA CYS A 63 0.00 6.20 -7.02
C CYS A 63 0.46 6.57 -5.61
N LYS A 64 0.90 7.81 -5.45
CA LYS A 64 1.35 8.35 -4.17
C LYS A 64 0.19 8.47 -3.16
N LYS A 65 0.51 8.21 -1.89
CA LYS A 65 -0.44 8.27 -0.77
C LYS A 65 0.11 9.21 0.29
N TYR A 66 -0.72 10.14 0.76
CA TYR A 66 -0.42 11.04 1.86
C TYR A 66 -1.31 10.64 3.01
N MET A 67 -0.71 9.97 4.00
CA MET A 67 -1.44 9.41 5.15
C MET A 67 -2.36 10.46 5.77
N ASP A 68 -3.58 10.03 6.10
CA ASP A 68 -4.61 10.82 6.79
C ASP A 68 -5.15 12.06 6.06
N GLU A 69 -4.61 12.43 4.89
CA GLU A 69 -5.13 13.53 4.06
C GLU A 69 -5.85 13.04 2.79
N TYR A 70 -5.11 12.40 1.88
CA TYR A 70 -5.61 11.94 0.60
C TYR A 70 -4.65 10.95 -0.09
N PHE A 71 -5.16 10.25 -1.09
CA PHE A 71 -4.35 9.44 -1.99
C PHE A 71 -4.74 9.68 -3.44
N PHE A 72 -3.82 9.38 -4.36
CA PHE A 72 -4.09 9.40 -5.78
C PHE A 72 -4.53 8.03 -6.30
N ALA A 73 -5.40 8.03 -7.31
CA ALA A 73 -5.98 6.84 -7.92
C ALA A 73 -6.22 7.02 -9.42
N GLY A 74 -6.65 5.94 -10.09
CA GLY A 74 -6.81 5.88 -11.54
C GLY A 74 -5.57 5.31 -12.25
N PRO A 75 -5.68 5.01 -13.55
CA PRO A 75 -4.61 4.38 -14.33
C PRO A 75 -3.36 5.26 -14.48
N ASP A 76 -3.52 6.58 -14.40
CA ASP A 76 -2.45 7.60 -14.50
C ASP A 76 -2.24 8.36 -13.17
N CYS A 77 -2.89 7.92 -12.08
CA CYS A 77 -2.86 8.58 -10.77
C CYS A 77 -3.37 10.03 -10.75
N SER A 78 -4.22 10.42 -11.71
CA SER A 78 -4.78 11.79 -11.77
C SER A 78 -5.84 12.10 -10.72
N ILE A 79 -6.51 11.09 -10.15
CA ILE A 79 -7.69 11.28 -9.32
C ILE A 79 -7.27 11.44 -7.86
N LYS A 80 -7.50 12.61 -7.28
CA LYS A 80 -7.28 12.86 -5.84
C LYS A 80 -8.49 12.41 -5.02
N ILE A 81 -8.29 11.52 -4.07
CA ILE A 81 -9.33 11.00 -3.16
C ILE A 81 -8.96 11.36 -1.74
N SER A 82 -9.74 12.23 -1.09
CA SER A 82 -9.58 12.55 0.32
C SER A 82 -9.91 11.35 1.20
N TYR A 83 -9.15 11.17 2.29
CA TYR A 83 -9.55 10.27 3.35
C TYR A 83 -10.75 10.91 4.09
N HIS A 84 -11.89 10.22 4.10
CA HIS A 84 -13.03 10.64 4.88
C HIS A 84 -13.03 9.88 6.22
N TYR A 85 -12.86 10.62 7.31
CA TYR A 85 -13.23 10.13 8.63
C TYR A 85 -14.73 10.32 8.80
N GLU A 86 -15.49 9.21 8.80
CA GLU A 86 -16.86 9.25 9.28
C GLU A 86 -16.86 9.00 10.78
N THR A 87 -17.23 10.01 11.55
CA THR A 87 -17.63 9.85 12.94
C THR A 87 -18.97 9.11 12.96
N LEU A 88 -19.00 7.90 13.52
CA LEU A 88 -20.26 7.18 13.68
C LEU A 88 -21.15 7.94 14.68
N LYS A 89 -22.47 7.92 14.47
CA LYS A 89 -23.42 8.68 15.30
C LYS A 89 -23.45 8.29 16.80
N ASN A 90 -22.69 7.28 17.21
CA ASN A 90 -22.59 6.76 18.58
C ASN A 90 -21.16 6.84 19.12
N ASN A 91 -20.50 7.99 18.96
CA ASN A 91 -19.16 8.24 19.53
C ASN A 91 -19.19 8.56 21.04
N GLU A 92 -20.30 8.28 21.72
CA GLU A 92 -20.34 8.37 23.18
C GLU A 92 -19.46 7.26 23.74
N VAL A 93 -18.27 7.64 24.20
CA VAL A 93 -17.41 6.78 25.01
C VAL A 93 -18.25 6.31 26.19
N MET A 94 -18.58 5.03 26.22
CA MET A 94 -19.37 4.44 27.30
C MET A 94 -18.58 4.60 28.60
N ASN A 95 -19.11 5.39 29.53
CA ASN A 95 -18.47 5.63 30.83
C ASN A 95 -18.08 4.29 31.48
N THR A 96 -16.80 4.17 31.85
CA THR A 96 -16.31 3.04 32.62
C THR A 96 -16.59 3.28 34.10
N ASN A 97 -17.09 2.25 34.80
CA ASN A 97 -17.14 2.28 36.25
C ASN A 97 -15.76 1.86 36.78
N TRP A 98 -15.24 2.53 37.82
CA TRP A 98 -13.94 2.26 38.41
C TRP A 98 -13.72 0.78 38.82
N ILE A 99 -14.80 0.05 39.11
CA ILE A 99 -14.74 -1.39 39.39
C ILE A 99 -14.40 -2.19 38.12
N GLU A 100 -14.98 -1.85 36.97
CA GLU A 100 -14.70 -2.54 35.70
C GLU A 100 -13.25 -2.30 35.26
N ASP A 101 -12.73 -1.08 35.47
CA ASP A 101 -11.34 -0.71 35.22
C ASP A 101 -10.38 -1.53 36.10
N LEU A 102 -10.69 -1.68 37.40
CA LEU A 102 -9.87 -2.43 38.34
C LEU A 102 -9.71 -3.91 37.96
N PHE A 103 -10.76 -4.51 37.38
CA PHE A 103 -10.77 -5.91 36.93
C PHE A 103 -10.48 -6.09 35.43
N ASN A 104 -10.15 -4.99 34.71
CA ASN A 104 -9.87 -5.00 33.27
C ASN A 104 -10.99 -5.63 32.42
N MET A 105 -12.25 -5.52 32.88
CA MET A 105 -13.44 -6.16 32.27
C MET A 105 -14.05 -5.33 31.13
N ASN A 106 -13.51 -4.14 30.90
CA ASN A 106 -14.00 -3.13 29.98
C ASN A 106 -13.02 -2.77 28.85
N THR A 107 -11.96 -3.57 28.66
CA THR A 107 -11.00 -3.41 27.55
C THR A 107 -11.69 -3.31 26.19
N TRP A 108 -12.79 -4.05 26.00
CA TRP A 108 -13.64 -4.01 24.82
C TRP A 108 -14.33 -2.64 24.58
N LYS A 109 -14.50 -1.80 25.61
CA LYS A 109 -15.07 -0.44 25.49
C LYS A 109 -14.07 0.57 24.92
N ASN A 110 -12.78 0.26 24.97
CA ASN A 110 -11.67 1.10 24.49
C ASN A 110 -11.10 0.63 23.14
N GLU A 111 -11.80 -0.28 22.44
CA GLU A 111 -11.41 -0.72 21.10
C GLU A 111 -11.58 0.42 20.09
N GLU A 112 -10.47 0.84 19.46
CA GLU A 112 -10.43 1.93 18.47
C GLU A 112 -11.46 1.77 17.34
N ASN A 113 -11.67 0.53 16.89
CA ASN A 113 -12.67 0.15 15.88
C ASN A 113 -14.14 0.44 16.26
N ARG A 114 -14.42 0.78 17.52
CA ARG A 114 -15.77 1.13 18.01
C ARG A 114 -16.01 2.64 18.10
N VAL A 115 -14.94 3.45 18.15
CA VAL A 115 -15.00 4.92 18.30
C VAL A 115 -14.88 5.62 16.94
N GLY A 116 -14.28 4.96 15.96
CA GLY A 116 -14.24 5.44 14.57
C GLY A 116 -13.87 4.30 13.62
N LYS A 117 -14.26 4.44 12.34
CA LYS A 117 -13.81 3.55 11.27
C LYS A 117 -13.15 4.38 10.18
N ILE A 118 -12.02 3.89 9.68
CA ILE A 118 -11.42 4.40 8.45
C ILE A 118 -12.23 3.84 7.28
N CYS A 119 -12.96 4.71 6.60
CA CYS A 119 -13.77 4.37 5.44
C CYS A 119 -13.00 4.77 4.17
N ILE A 120 -12.71 3.77 3.33
CA ILE A 120 -12.12 3.99 2.01
C ILE A 120 -13.26 3.76 1.02
N ASN A 121 -13.67 4.80 0.27
CA ASN A 121 -14.73 4.83 -0.80
C ASN A 121 -16.13 5.32 -0.33
N PRO A 122 -16.94 6.01 -1.19
CA PRO A 122 -18.11 6.81 -0.80
C PRO A 122 -19.39 5.99 -0.53
N ASN A 123 -19.26 4.69 -0.25
CA ASN A 123 -20.38 3.79 0.06
C ASN A 123 -20.29 3.25 1.49
N CYS A 124 -19.87 4.07 2.44
CA CYS A 124 -20.10 3.74 3.85
C CYS A 124 -21.57 3.99 4.18
N ARG A 125 -22.30 2.89 4.44
CA ARG A 125 -23.67 2.87 4.98
C ARG A 125 -23.65 2.09 6.29
#